data_AF-A0A2G2H3W9-F1
#
_entry.id   AF-A0A2G2H3W9-F1
#
_cell.length_a   1.000
_cell.length_b   1.000
_cell.length_c   1.000
_cell.angle_alpha   90.00
_cell.angle_beta   90.00
_cell.angle_gamma   90.00
#
_symmetry.space_group_name_H-M   'P 1'
#
loop_
_entity.id
_entity.type
_entity.pdbx_description
1 polymer ?
#
loop_
_entity_poly.entity_id
_entity_poly.type
_entity_poly.pdbx_seq_one_letter_code
_entity_poly.pdbx_strand_id
1 'polypeptide(L)' 'MATWDETEIGEETCDECGAVYSVSIKQFPLRDKDRFVCSCGNVLKEWNSTTCYFYERVS' A
#
# COMPACT_ATOMS: atom_id res chain seq x y z
N MET A 1 22.08 -9.67 -7.99
CA MET A 1 21.47 -9.84 -6.66
C MET A 1 21.14 -8.46 -6.13
N ALA A 2 19.86 -8.11 -6.13
CA ALA A 2 19.31 -6.97 -5.41
C ALA A 2 17.83 -7.28 -5.21
N THR A 3 17.53 -8.12 -4.21
CA THR A 3 16.16 -8.34 -3.79
C THR A 3 15.81 -7.11 -2.98
N TRP A 4 15.13 -6.18 -3.63
CA TRP A 4 14.44 -5.14 -2.92
C TRP A 4 13.31 -5.85 -2.19
N ASP A 5 13.51 -6.17 -0.91
CA ASP A 5 12.57 -6.97 -0.11
C ASP A 5 11.25 -6.21 0.05
N GLU A 6 10.33 -6.47 -0.87
CA GLU A 6 8.92 -6.12 -0.72
C GLU A 6 8.31 -7.18 0.18
N THR A 7 7.90 -6.77 1.37
CA THR A 7 7.29 -7.65 2.36
C THR A 7 5.77 -7.57 2.21
N GLU A 8 5.13 -8.66 1.85
CA GLU A 8 3.67 -8.77 1.95
C GLU A 8 3.25 -8.68 3.43
N ILE A 9 2.30 -7.80 3.73
CA ILE A 9 1.80 -7.60 5.11
C ILE A 9 0.35 -8.09 5.28
N GLY A 10 -0.34 -8.40 4.17
CA GLY A 10 -1.69 -8.95 4.18
C GLY A 10 -2.60 -8.25 3.17
N GLU A 11 -3.91 -8.41 3.35
CA GLU A 11 -4.93 -7.80 2.50
C GLU A 11 -5.70 -6.72 3.27
N GLU A 12 -6.08 -5.65 2.59
CA GLU A 12 -6.87 -4.55 3.11
C GLU A 12 -8.12 -4.37 2.24
N THR A 13 -9.29 -4.44 2.87
CA THR A 13 -10.58 -4.23 2.20
C THR A 13 -11.02 -2.78 2.36
N CYS A 14 -11.43 -2.16 1.26
CA CYS A 14 -12.05 -0.84 1.31
C CYS A 14 -13.46 -0.93 1.89
N ASP A 15 -13.73 -0.27 3.01
CA ASP A 15 -15.04 -0.28 3.68
C ASP A 15 -16.15 0.33 2.81
N GLU A 16 -15.81 1.31 1.97
CA GLU A 16 -16.78 2.05 1.14
C GLU A 16 -17.27 1.27 -0.09
N CYS A 17 -16.41 0.49 -0.74
CA CYS A 17 -16.74 -0.19 -2.00
C CYS A 17 -16.58 -1.72 -1.95
N GLY A 18 -16.02 -2.26 -0.86
CA GLY A 18 -15.77 -3.68 -0.69
C GLY A 18 -14.59 -4.23 -1.51
N ALA A 19 -13.83 -3.39 -2.22
CA ALA A 19 -12.68 -3.83 -3.01
C ALA A 19 -11.54 -4.33 -2.10
N VAL A 20 -10.90 -5.43 -2.49
CA VAL A 20 -9.82 -6.06 -1.72
C VAL A 20 -8.49 -5.78 -2.39
N TYR A 21 -7.54 -5.26 -1.61
CA TYR A 21 -6.19 -4.95 -2.07
C TYR A 21 -5.17 -5.75 -1.26
N SER A 22 -4.24 -6.41 -1.95
CA SER A 22 -3.07 -6.98 -1.31
C SER A 22 -2.08 -5.85 -1.01
N VAL A 23 -1.61 -5.80 0.23
CA VAL A 23 -0.72 -4.76 0.74
C VAL A 23 0.68 -5.33 0.93
N SER A 24 1.64 -4.72 0.27
CA SER A 24 3.07 -4.98 0.47
C SER A 24 3.76 -3.71 0.98
N ILE A 25 4.87 -3.86 1.69
CA ILE A 25 5.66 -2.73 2.16
C ILE A 25 7.08 -2.82 1.64
N LYS A 26 7.68 -1.65 1.44
CA LYS A 26 9.07 -1.53 1.07
C LYS A 26 9.72 -0.40 1.83
N GLN A 27 10.86 -0.67 2.43
CA GLN A 27 11.62 0.33 3.14
C GLN A 27 12.62 1.00 2.20
N PHE A 28 12.54 2.33 2.10
CA PHE A 28 13.45 3.16 1.34
C PHE A 28 14.40 3.93 2.27
N PRO A 29 15.60 4.29 1.79
CA PRO A 29 16.55 5.10 2.58
C PRO A 29 16.09 6.56 2.73
N LEU A 30 15.09 7.00 1.98
CA LEU A 30 14.51 8.34 2.03
C LEU A 30 13.05 8.27 2.49
N ARG A 31 12.62 9.29 3.24
CA ARG A 31 11.22 9.44 3.63
C ARG A 31 10.38 9.80 2.40
N ASP A 32 9.32 9.05 2.20
CA ASP A 32 8.31 9.29 1.18
C ASP A 32 7.01 9.72 1.85
N LYS A 33 6.30 10.64 1.20
CA LYS A 33 4.98 11.08 1.63
C LYS A 33 4.01 10.86 0.48
N ASP A 34 3.19 9.83 0.60
CA ASP A 34 2.23 9.46 -0.41
C ASP A 34 0.96 8.85 0.22
N ARG A 35 -0.05 8.58 -0.61
CA ARG A 35 -1.34 8.05 -0.17
C ARG A 35 -1.92 7.15 -1.23
N PHE A 36 -2.52 6.05 -0.77
CA PHE A 36 -3.28 5.17 -1.65
C PHE A 36 -4.76 5.55 -1.65
N VAL A 37 -5.26 5.87 -2.84
CA VAL A 37 -6.67 6.15 -3.09
C VAL A 37 -7.27 4.96 -3.81
N CYS A 38 -8.29 4.34 -3.22
CA CYS A 38 -9.05 3.28 -3.87
C CYS A 38 -9.76 3.82 -5.11
N SER A 39 -10.09 2.92 -6.02
CA SER A 39 -10.85 3.24 -7.24
C SER A 39 -12.22 3.88 -6.96
N CYS A 40 -12.78 3.76 -5.76
CA CYS A 40 -14.01 4.44 -5.37
C CYS A 40 -13.81 5.92 -4.97
N GLY A 41 -12.55 6.37 -4.85
CA GLY A 41 -12.18 7.71 -4.41
C GLY A 41 -11.88 7.83 -2.91
N ASN A 42 -12.06 6.76 -2.12
CA ASN A 42 -11.71 6.76 -0.70
C ASN A 42 -10.20 6.57 -0.48
N VAL A 43 -9.63 7.26 0.51
CA VAL A 43 -8.22 7.09 0.91
C VAL A 43 -8.14 5.91 1.86
N LEU A 44 -7.51 4.82 1.44
CA LEU A 44 -7.27 3.67 2.33
C LEU A 44 -6.18 4.01 3.34
N LYS A 45 -5.11 4.64 2.87
CA LYS A 45 -3.94 4.91 3.69
C LYS A 45 -3.15 6.11 3.18
N GLU A 46 -2.60 6.85 4.13
CA GLU A 46 -1.61 7.90 3.91
C GLU A 46 -0.37 7.57 4.75
N TRP A 47 0.81 7.76 4.17
CA TRP A 47 2.07 7.58 4.89
C TRP A 47 2.99 8.78 4.68
N ASN A 48 3.84 9.00 5.68
CA ASN A 48 4.92 9.98 5.66
C ASN A 48 6.13 9.37 6.37
N SER A 49 6.63 8.27 5.82
CA SER A 49 7.63 7.41 6.44
C SER A 49 8.65 6.94 5.40
N THR A 50 9.74 6.33 5.87
CA THR A 50 10.66 5.58 5.01
C THR A 50 10.06 4.28 4.50
N THR A 51 8.89 3.87 5.02
CA THR A 51 8.14 2.71 4.56
C THR A 51 7.06 3.15 3.59
N CYS A 52 7.16 2.70 2.33
CA CYS A 52 6.12 2.87 1.31
C CYS A 52 5.18 1.66 1.30
N TYR A 53 3.91 1.90 0.98
CA TYR A 53 2.88 0.88 0.93
C TYR A 53 2.43 0.62 -0.52
N PHE A 54 2.70 -0.61 -0.94
CA PHE A 54 2.23 -1.39 -2.09
C PHE A 54 0.75 -1.70 -2.01
N TYR A 55 -0.07 -1.36 -3.01
CA TYR A 55 -1.45 -1.83 -3.10
C TYR A 55 -1.72 -2.43 -4.47
N GLU A 56 -2.03 -3.72 -4.51
CA GLU A 56 -2.41 -4.43 -5.73
C GLU A 56 -3.85 -4.94 -5.61
N ARG A 57 -4.71 -4.62 -6.59
CA ARG A 57 -6.12 -5.04 -6.54
C ARG A 57 -6.22 -6.53 -6.82
N VAL A 58 -6.81 -7.27 -5.88
CA VAL A 58 -7.03 -8.71 -6.00
C VAL A 58 -8.44 -9.03 -6.51
N SER A 59 -9.45 -8.28 -6.07
CA SER A 59 -10.88 -8.50 -6.37
C SER A 59 -11.64 -7.22 -6.70
#